data_AF-A0A1S3XFX1-F1
#
_entry.id   AF-A0A1S3XFX1-F1
#
_cell.length_a   1.000
_cell.length_b   1.000
_cell.length_c   1.000
_cell.angle_alpha   90.00
_cell.angle_beta   90.00
_cell.angle_gamma   90.00
#
_symmetry.space_group_name_H-M   'P 1'
#
loop_
_entity.id
_entity.type
_entity.pdbx_description
1 polymer ?
#
loop_
_entity_poly.entity_id
_entity_poly.type
_entity_poly.pdbx_seq_one_letter_code
_entity_poly.pdbx_strand_id
1 'polypeptide(L)'
;MSALYGLLDGSADNSKFEDDCRSIIGNQSYVLFTLDKLIYKLVKQLQTVSSDELDGKLLQLYEYERLRKPEKFVDSAYYENAHVLLHEESIYRFECTSSPTRLSIQLMDGGSDKSEVVAVAVDPKFAGYLHNDYLSVEHGKKESSAVLLKR
;
A
#
# COMPACT_ATOMS: atom_id res chain seq x y z
N MET A 1 16.64 12.36 -17.32
CA MET A 1 16.27 11.01 -16.84
C MET A 1 17.34 9.96 -17.12
N SER A 2 18.12 10.04 -18.21
CA SER A 2 19.19 9.08 -18.51
C SER A 2 20.22 8.89 -17.39
N ALA A 3 20.64 9.97 -16.71
CA ALA A 3 21.59 9.89 -15.60
C ALA A 3 21.08 9.03 -14.43
N LEU A 4 19.81 9.20 -14.03
CA LEU A 4 19.21 8.40 -12.97
C LEU A 4 19.06 6.93 -13.37
N TYR A 5 18.63 6.66 -14.62
CA TYR A 5 18.56 5.29 -15.11
C TYR A 5 19.93 4.62 -15.16
N GLY A 6 20.96 5.38 -15.57
CA GLY A 6 22.34 4.89 -15.56
C GLY A 6 22.86 4.57 -14.17
N LEU A 7 22.43 5.32 -13.14
CA LEU A 7 22.76 5.00 -11.75
C LEU A 7 22.02 3.73 -11.27
N LEU A 8 20.76 3.56 -11.67
CA LEU A 8 19.93 2.42 -11.26
C LEU A 8 20.30 1.11 -11.96
N ASP A 9 20.77 1.15 -13.21
CA ASP A 9 21.23 -0.02 -13.97
C ASP A 9 22.73 -0.34 -13.76
N GLY A 10 23.45 0.53 -13.06
CA GLY A 10 24.86 0.39 -12.74
C GLY A 10 25.83 0.82 -13.85
N SER A 11 25.35 1.42 -14.95
CA SER A 11 26.20 1.97 -16.01
C SER A 11 26.86 3.30 -15.66
N ALA A 12 26.42 3.96 -14.58
CA ALA A 12 27.03 5.13 -13.97
C ALA A 12 27.20 4.93 -12.47
N ASP A 13 28.29 5.46 -11.92
CA ASP A 13 28.52 5.48 -10.48
C ASP A 13 27.91 6.74 -9.84
N ASN A 14 27.89 6.77 -8.50
CA ASN A 14 27.36 7.92 -7.76
C ASN A 14 28.11 9.21 -8.11
N SER A 15 29.43 9.17 -8.23
CA SER A 15 30.24 10.35 -8.55
C SER A 15 29.80 11.01 -9.87
N LYS A 16 29.66 10.21 -10.94
CA LYS A 16 29.21 10.69 -12.24
C LYS A 16 27.77 11.23 -12.19
N PHE A 17 26.87 10.53 -11.51
CA PHE A 17 25.49 10.99 -11.36
C PHE A 17 25.40 12.32 -10.60
N GLU A 18 26.15 12.47 -9.50
CA GLU A 18 26.16 13.69 -8.72
C GLU A 18 26.73 14.86 -9.52
N ASP A 19 27.80 14.64 -10.30
CA ASP A 19 28.40 15.67 -11.16
C ASP A 19 27.46 16.09 -12.29
N ASP A 20 26.76 15.15 -12.91
CA ASP A 20 25.70 15.43 -13.88
C ASP A 20 24.58 16.29 -13.23
N CYS A 21 24.19 15.98 -11.99
CA CYS A 21 23.19 16.78 -11.27
C CYS A 21 23.71 18.19 -10.95
N ARG A 22 24.98 18.33 -10.54
CA ARG A 22 25.62 19.64 -10.29
C ARG A 22 25.67 20.48 -11.57
N SER A 23 25.92 19.86 -12.72
CA SER A 23 25.96 20.53 -14.02
C SER A 23 24.59 21.13 -14.41
N ILE A 24 23.49 20.48 -14.01
CA ILE A 24 22.12 20.89 -14.41
C ILE A 24 21.51 21.90 -13.44
N ILE A 25 21.56 21.65 -12.13
CA ILE A 25 20.85 22.45 -11.11
C ILE A 25 21.79 23.09 -10.08
N GLY A 26 23.10 23.01 -10.31
CA GLY A 26 24.10 23.68 -9.49
C GLY A 26 24.16 23.13 -8.07
N ASN A 27 24.41 24.01 -7.11
CA ASN A 27 24.69 23.64 -5.72
C ASN A 27 23.50 23.02 -4.96
N GLN A 28 22.26 23.11 -5.47
CA GLN A 28 21.07 22.50 -4.84
C GLN A 28 20.89 21.03 -5.21
N SER A 29 21.82 20.46 -6.00
CA SER A 29 21.71 19.08 -6.49
C SER A 29 21.76 18.02 -5.40
N TYR A 30 22.23 18.36 -4.19
CA TYR A 30 22.43 17.41 -3.09
C TYR A 30 21.16 16.64 -2.69
N VAL A 31 19.97 17.21 -2.93
CA VAL A 31 18.68 16.55 -2.67
C VAL A 31 18.52 15.28 -3.51
N LEU A 32 19.15 15.22 -4.69
CA LEU A 32 19.05 14.09 -5.61
C LEU A 32 20.05 12.97 -5.33
N PHE A 33 21.09 13.23 -4.54
CA PHE A 33 22.23 12.31 -4.38
C PHE A 33 21.88 10.98 -3.69
N THR A 34 20.73 10.91 -3.02
CA THR A 34 20.24 9.69 -2.36
C THR A 34 18.97 9.15 -3.01
N LEU A 35 18.64 9.62 -4.21
CA LEU A 35 17.41 9.21 -4.90
C LEU A 35 17.45 7.72 -5.25
N ASP A 36 18.62 7.18 -5.58
CA ASP A 36 18.87 5.74 -5.78
C ASP A 36 18.45 4.92 -4.55
N LYS A 37 18.87 5.34 -3.35
CA LYS A 37 18.56 4.66 -2.09
C LYS A 37 17.08 4.75 -1.76
N LEU A 38 16.46 5.89 -2.04
CA LEU A 38 15.02 6.06 -1.86
C LEU A 38 14.23 5.14 -2.79
N ILE A 39 14.61 5.07 -4.07
CA ILE A 39 14.00 4.17 -5.06
C ILE A 39 14.21 2.72 -4.64
N TYR A 40 15.42 2.34 -4.25
CA TYR A 40 15.71 0.99 -3.77
C TYR A 40 14.85 0.59 -2.56
N LYS A 41 14.73 1.49 -1.58
CA LYS A 41 13.85 1.27 -0.42
C LYS A 41 12.38 1.13 -0.83
N LEU A 42 11.90 1.98 -1.74
CA LEU A 42 10.53 1.90 -2.24
C LEU A 42 10.26 0.56 -2.95
N VAL A 43 11.17 0.14 -3.83
CA VAL A 43 11.07 -1.16 -4.52
C VAL A 43 11.07 -2.31 -3.51
N LYS A 44 11.92 -2.24 -2.48
CA LYS A 44 11.95 -3.25 -1.41
C LYS A 44 10.64 -3.33 -0.64
N GLN A 45 10.08 -2.18 -0.26
CA GLN A 45 8.78 -2.13 0.40
C GLN A 45 7.67 -2.71 -0.49
N LEU A 46 7.67 -2.38 -1.78
CA LEU A 46 6.70 -2.94 -2.72
C LEU A 46 6.85 -4.46 -2.88
N GLN A 47 8.09 -4.97 -2.91
CA GLN A 47 8.36 -6.41 -2.93
C GLN A 47 7.82 -7.10 -1.69
N THR A 48 8.01 -6.50 -0.50
CA THR A 48 7.45 -7.00 0.76
C THR A 48 5.93 -7.08 0.67
N VAL A 49 5.27 -5.97 0.33
CA VAL A 49 3.80 -5.89 0.21
C VAL A 49 3.24 -6.87 -0.82
N SER A 50 3.94 -7.08 -1.94
CA SER A 50 3.51 -8.02 -2.97
C SER A 50 3.73 -9.50 -2.60
N SER A 51 4.65 -9.79 -1.67
CA SER A 51 5.00 -11.17 -1.31
C SER A 51 4.27 -11.63 -0.04
N ASP A 52 3.82 -10.68 0.78
CA ASP A 52 3.09 -10.98 2.01
C ASP A 52 1.62 -11.28 1.71
N GLU A 53 1.18 -12.46 2.15
CA GLU A 53 -0.21 -12.92 1.98
C GLU A 53 -1.20 -12.04 2.76
N LEU A 54 -0.79 -11.51 3.91
CA LEU A 54 -1.62 -10.65 4.76
C LEU A 54 -1.85 -9.30 4.08
N ASP A 55 -0.79 -8.68 3.55
CA ASP A 55 -0.88 -7.41 2.80
C ASP A 55 -1.80 -7.55 1.58
N GLY A 56 -1.70 -8.69 0.87
CA GLY A 56 -2.62 -9.04 -0.22
C GLY A 56 -4.07 -9.12 0.23
N LYS A 57 -4.37 -9.77 1.36
CA LYS A 57 -5.73 -9.86 1.93
C LYS A 57 -6.28 -8.49 2.34
N LEU A 58 -5.46 -7.63 2.94
CA LEU A 58 -5.86 -6.27 3.30
C LEU A 58 -6.18 -5.40 2.07
N LEU A 59 -5.41 -5.55 1.00
CA LEU A 59 -5.67 -4.86 -0.26
C LEU A 59 -7.00 -5.32 -0.89
N GLN A 60 -7.28 -6.62 -0.87
CA GLN A 60 -8.55 -7.17 -1.33
C GLN A 60 -9.73 -6.70 -0.47
N LEU A 61 -9.55 -6.62 0.85
CA LEU A 61 -10.56 -6.07 1.75
C LEU A 61 -10.89 -4.62 1.41
N TYR A 62 -9.88 -3.80 1.11
CA TYR A 62 -10.07 -2.42 0.69
C TYR A 62 -10.85 -2.31 -0.63
N GLU A 63 -10.45 -3.09 -1.63
CA GLU A 63 -11.15 -3.15 -2.92
C GLU A 63 -12.61 -3.60 -2.75
N TYR A 64 -12.85 -4.63 -1.94
CA TYR A 64 -14.19 -5.13 -1.63
C TYR A 64 -15.08 -4.06 -0.99
N GLU A 65 -14.63 -3.40 0.08
CA GLU A 65 -15.44 -2.37 0.76
C GLU A 65 -15.65 -1.14 -0.13
N ARG A 66 -14.65 -0.77 -0.95
CA ARG A 66 -14.77 0.32 -1.92
C ARG A 66 -15.85 0.04 -2.97
N LEU A 67 -15.93 -1.20 -3.48
CA LEU A 67 -16.92 -1.61 -4.49
C LEU A 67 -18.30 -1.86 -3.88
N ARG A 68 -18.38 -2.28 -2.61
CA ARG A 68 -19.63 -2.67 -1.96
C ARG A 68 -20.60 -1.51 -1.78
N LYS A 69 -20.12 -0.29 -1.50
CA LYS A 69 -20.96 0.91 -1.28
C LYS A 69 -20.29 2.21 -1.73
N PRO A 70 -20.44 2.63 -3.00
CA PRO A 70 -19.83 3.86 -3.49
C PRO A 70 -20.32 5.15 -2.80
N GLU A 71 -21.49 5.13 -2.16
CA GLU A 71 -22.06 6.32 -1.49
C GLU A 71 -21.67 6.48 -0.01
N LYS A 72 -21.25 5.39 0.66
CA LYS A 72 -20.87 5.41 2.09
C LYS A 72 -19.85 4.32 2.37
N PHE A 73 -18.57 4.66 2.27
CA PHE A 73 -17.52 3.84 2.87
C PHE A 73 -17.76 3.81 4.39
N VAL A 74 -18.01 2.61 4.94
CA VAL A 74 -18.30 2.44 6.36
C VAL A 74 -17.00 2.08 7.06
N ASP A 75 -16.32 3.10 7.60
CA ASP A 75 -15.03 2.95 8.31
C ASP A 75 -15.06 1.83 9.37
N SER A 76 -16.18 1.68 10.08
CA SER A 76 -16.34 0.65 11.11
C SER A 76 -16.35 -0.78 10.54
N ALA A 77 -16.98 -1.02 9.38
CA ALA A 77 -17.00 -2.36 8.78
C ALA A 77 -15.62 -2.75 8.25
N TYR A 78 -14.90 -1.78 7.67
CA TYR A 78 -13.51 -1.99 7.24
C TYR A 78 -12.60 -2.28 8.44
N TYR A 79 -12.76 -1.53 9.55
CA TYR A 79 -12.01 -1.73 10.77
C TYR A 79 -12.20 -3.13 11.38
N GLU A 80 -13.45 -3.59 11.55
CA GLU A 80 -13.72 -4.93 12.10
C GLU A 80 -13.14 -6.04 11.21
N ASN A 81 -13.30 -5.93 9.88
CA ASN A 81 -12.75 -6.91 8.96
C ASN A 81 -11.22 -6.90 8.95
N ALA A 82 -10.59 -5.72 9.06
CA ALA A 82 -9.13 -5.60 9.16
C ALA A 82 -8.61 -6.17 10.48
N HIS A 83 -9.33 -5.95 11.59
CA HIS A 83 -8.99 -6.49 12.91
C HIS A 83 -9.01 -8.03 12.93
N VAL A 84 -9.94 -8.67 12.21
CA VAL A 84 -9.95 -10.13 12.05
C VAL A 84 -8.69 -10.64 11.34
N LEU A 85 -8.16 -9.88 10.39
CA LEU A 85 -6.94 -10.23 9.63
C LEU A 85 -5.65 -9.91 10.39
N LEU A 86 -5.63 -8.81 11.14
CA LEU A 86 -4.45 -8.27 11.84
C LEU A 86 -4.30 -8.81 13.27
N HIS A 87 -5.26 -9.59 13.75
CA HIS A 87 -5.24 -10.26 15.06
C HIS A 87 -4.95 -9.30 16.24
N GLU A 88 -3.75 -9.37 16.84
CA GLU A 88 -3.35 -8.60 18.02
C GLU A 88 -2.51 -7.35 17.67
N GLU A 89 -2.40 -6.98 16.39
CA GLU A 89 -1.66 -5.79 16.01
C GLU A 89 -2.42 -4.50 16.31
N SER A 90 -1.67 -3.46 16.71
CA SER A 90 -2.23 -2.13 16.93
C SER A 90 -2.62 -1.48 15.61
N ILE A 91 -3.90 -1.22 15.41
CA ILE A 91 -4.42 -0.56 14.22
C ILE A 91 -4.43 0.96 14.43
N TYR A 92 -3.90 1.71 13.47
CA TYR A 92 -3.87 3.17 13.50
C TYR A 92 -4.62 3.75 12.32
N ARG A 93 -5.47 4.75 12.58
CA ARG A 93 -6.11 5.57 11.56
C ARG A 93 -5.24 6.80 11.30
N PHE A 94 -4.88 7.00 10.04
CA PHE A 94 -4.24 8.21 9.54
C PHE A 94 -5.27 9.03 8.77
N GLU A 95 -5.42 10.30 9.13
CA GLU A 95 -6.29 11.22 8.41
C GLU A 95 -5.54 12.53 8.14
N CYS A 96 -5.62 13.00 6.89
CA CYS A 96 -5.01 14.25 6.47
C CYS A 96 -6.10 15.18 5.92
N THR A 97 -6.23 16.35 6.54
CA THR A 97 -7.11 17.43 6.07
C THR A 97 -6.27 18.54 5.45
N SER A 98 -6.77 19.18 4.40
CA SER A 98 -6.01 20.15 3.60
C SER A 98 -6.36 21.61 3.87
N SER A 99 -7.16 21.94 4.91
CA SER A 99 -7.59 23.32 5.21
C SER A 99 -8.10 23.51 6.65
N PRO A 100 -7.23 23.76 7.65
CA PRO A 100 -5.76 23.83 7.59
C PRO A 100 -5.12 22.45 7.41
N THR A 101 -3.88 22.41 6.92
CA THR A 101 -3.14 21.13 6.78
C THR A 101 -2.93 20.50 8.15
N ARG A 102 -3.63 19.40 8.43
CA ARG A 102 -3.53 18.68 9.71
C ARG A 102 -3.51 17.18 9.46
N LEU A 103 -2.47 16.52 9.98
CA LEU A 103 -2.36 15.07 10.07
C LEU A 103 -2.80 14.63 11.48
N SER A 104 -3.79 13.76 11.56
CA SER A 104 -4.17 13.04 12.78
C SER A 104 -3.74 11.57 12.65
N ILE A 105 -3.19 11.05 13.74
CA ILE A 105 -2.88 9.64 13.92
C ILE A 105 -3.63 9.20 15.16
N GLN A 106 -4.56 8.27 15.00
CA GLN A 106 -5.39 7.78 16.09
C GLN A 106 -5.17 6.28 16.24
N LEU A 107 -4.80 5.84 17.45
CA LEU A 107 -4.85 4.42 17.79
C LEU A 107 -6.32 4.01 17.86
N MET A 108 -6.66 3.00 17.07
CA MET A 108 -7.97 2.37 17.10
C MET A 108 -7.87 1.24 18.14
N ASP A 109 -7.96 1.58 19.41
CA ASP A 109 -7.89 0.61 20.51
C ASP A 109 -9.21 -0.18 20.56
N GLY A 110 -9.16 -1.43 20.09
CA GLY A 110 -10.19 -2.43 20.35
C GLY A 110 -9.99 -2.97 21.75
N GLY A 111 -10.39 -2.19 22.76
CA GLY A 111 -10.22 -2.55 24.16
C GLY A 111 -10.63 -4.00 24.42
N SER A 112 -9.66 -4.84 24.75
CA SER A 112 -9.87 -6.20 25.23
C SER A 112 -10.47 -6.17 26.64
N ASP A 113 -11.78 -5.97 26.74
CA ASP A 113 -12.54 -6.41 27.91
C ASP A 113 -13.24 -7.72 27.53
N LYS A 114 -12.71 -8.83 28.03
CA LYS A 114 -13.26 -10.17 27.82
C LYS A 114 -14.71 -10.22 28.31
N SER A 115 -15.71 -10.26 27.42
CA SER A 115 -16.98 -10.93 27.70
C SER A 115 -17.75 -11.26 26.43
N GLU A 116 -18.01 -12.56 26.29
CA GLU A 116 -18.99 -13.22 25.43
C GLU A 116 -18.76 -13.24 23.92
N VAL A 117 -18.89 -14.48 23.43
CA VAL A 117 -18.96 -14.91 22.05
C VAL A 117 -20.06 -14.12 21.33
N VAL A 118 -19.72 -12.93 20.85
CA VAL A 118 -20.48 -12.28 19.80
C VAL A 118 -19.74 -12.60 18.52
N ALA A 119 -20.00 -13.82 18.04
CA ALA A 119 -19.85 -14.16 16.64
C ALA A 119 -20.81 -13.27 15.82
N VAL A 120 -20.52 -11.97 15.73
CA VAL A 120 -21.13 -11.12 14.71
C VAL A 120 -20.25 -11.29 13.50
N ALA A 121 -20.76 -12.18 12.66
CA ALA A 121 -20.18 -12.66 11.43
C ALA A 121 -19.39 -11.58 10.69
N VAL A 122 -18.11 -11.88 10.43
CA VAL A 122 -17.47 -11.56 9.14
C VAL A 122 -18.57 -11.58 8.10
N ASP A 123 -18.79 -10.50 7.35
CA ASP A 123 -19.82 -10.51 6.31
C ASP A 123 -19.61 -11.80 5.49
N PRO A 124 -20.56 -12.75 5.49
CA PRO A 124 -20.37 -14.02 4.80
C PRO A 124 -20.05 -13.81 3.31
N LYS A 125 -20.38 -12.62 2.78
CA LYS A 125 -20.04 -12.18 1.44
C LYS A 125 -18.55 -11.89 1.26
N PHE A 126 -17.83 -11.39 2.26
CA PHE A 126 -16.37 -11.21 2.16
C PHE A 126 -15.65 -12.56 2.23
N ALA A 127 -16.05 -13.42 3.18
CA ALA A 127 -15.52 -14.78 3.25
C ALA A 127 -15.79 -15.56 1.95
N GLY A 128 -17.00 -15.41 1.39
CA GLY A 128 -17.40 -15.94 0.09
C GLY A 128 -16.60 -15.37 -1.08
N TYR A 129 -16.37 -14.05 -1.13
CA TYR A 129 -15.52 -13.41 -2.15
C TYR A 129 -14.09 -13.96 -2.12
N LEU A 130 -13.50 -14.07 -0.92
CA LEU A 130 -12.14 -14.56 -0.75
C LEU A 130 -12.00 -16.00 -1.26
N HIS A 131 -12.97 -16.87 -0.96
CA HIS A 131 -12.90 -18.30 -1.31
C HIS A 131 -13.40 -18.62 -2.73
N ASN A 132 -14.46 -17.96 -3.21
CA ASN A 132 -15.09 -18.28 -4.49
C ASN A 132 -14.59 -17.43 -5.66
N ASP A 133 -14.24 -16.16 -5.43
CA ASP A 133 -13.92 -15.23 -6.52
C ASP A 133 -12.43 -14.94 -6.64
N TYR A 134 -11.68 -14.97 -5.53
CA TYR A 134 -10.24 -14.69 -5.55
C TYR A 134 -9.40 -15.96 -5.62
N LEU A 135 -9.62 -16.92 -4.70
CA LEU A 135 -8.85 -18.17 -4.65
C LEU A 135 -9.26 -19.21 -5.70
N SER A 136 -10.45 -19.08 -6.30
CA SER A 136 -10.96 -19.97 -7.34
C SER A 136 -10.54 -19.55 -8.77
N VAL A 137 -9.84 -18.42 -8.92
CA VAL A 137 -9.22 -18.02 -10.18
C VAL A 137 -7.96 -18.87 -10.39
N GLU A 138 -8.14 -20.01 -11.06
CA GLU A 138 -7.08 -20.64 -11.84
C GLU A 138 -6.37 -19.52 -12.62
N HIS A 139 -5.07 -19.31 -12.35
CA HIS A 139 -4.22 -18.37 -13.06
C HIS A 139 -4.15 -18.78 -14.54
N GLY A 140 -5.15 -18.35 -15.32
CA GLY A 140 -5.40 -18.97 -16.60
C GLY A 140 -6.49 -18.32 -17.45
N LYS A 141 -6.88 -17.05 -17.21
CA LYS A 141 -7.57 -16.27 -18.24
C LYS A 141 -7.05 -14.84 -18.33
N LYS A 142 -6.61 -14.56 -19.55
CA LYS A 142 -6.02 -13.35 -20.10
C LYS A 142 -7.06 -12.23 -20.09
N GLU A 143 -7.19 -11.51 -18.97
CA GLU A 143 -7.83 -10.19 -18.99
C GLU A 143 -6.78 -9.13 -19.30
N SER A 144 -7.15 -8.24 -20.22
CA SER A 144 -6.29 -7.21 -20.76
C SER A 144 -6.05 -6.14 -19.68
N SER A 145 -4.94 -6.27 -18.96
CA SER A 145 -4.47 -5.26 -18.01
C SER A 145 -4.17 -3.96 -18.75
N ALA A 146 -5.16 -3.08 -18.82
CA ALA A 146 -4.98 -1.67 -19.16
C ALA A 146 -4.38 -0.91 -17.96
N VAL A 147 -3.22 -1.35 -17.49
CA VAL A 147 -2.32 -0.56 -16.65
C VAL A 147 -0.94 -0.64 -17.29
N LEU A 148 -0.83 -0.02 -18.47
CA LEU A 148 0.45 0.30 -19.07
C LEU A 148 0.88 1.66 -18.53
N LEU A 149 1.96 1.68 -17.74
CA LEU A 149 2.79 2.87 -17.60
C LEU A 149 3.26 3.24 -19.00
N LYS A 150 2.67 4.30 -19.57
CA LYS A 150 3.09 4.84 -20.86
C LYS A 150 4.52 5.36 -20.73
N ARG A 151 5.36 4.92 -21.67
CA ARG A 151 6.75 5.35 -21.86
C ARG A 151 6.82 6.76 -22.38
#